data_AF-V4PX36-F1
#
_entry.id   AF-V4PX36-F1
#
_cell.length_a   1.000
_cell.length_b   1.000
_cell.length_c   1.000
_cell.angle_alpha   90.00
_cell.angle_beta   90.00
_cell.angle_gamma   90.00
#
_symmetry.space_group_name_H-M   'P 1'
#
loop_
_entity.id
_entity.type
_entity.pdbx_description
1 polymer ?
#
loop_
_entity_poly.entity_id
_entity_poly.type
_entity_poly.pdbx_seq_one_letter_code
_entity_poly.pdbx_strand_id
1 'polypeptide(L)' 'MNKTRRRFLPNLQHHRFWVESENRFVRLRLSAKGMRIIDKRGIDVVLSELRARGEKV' A
#
# COMPACT_ATOMS: atom_id res chain seq x y z
N MET A 1 -23.71 24.26 -19.06
CA MET A 1 -22.52 24.45 -18.20
C MET A 1 -22.48 23.32 -17.19
N ASN A 2 -21.94 22.16 -17.60
CA ASN A 2 -22.05 20.93 -16.81
C ASN A 2 -20.75 20.74 -16.04
N LYS A 3 -20.73 21.11 -14.75
CA LYS A 3 -19.61 20.84 -13.85
C LYS A 3 -19.70 19.41 -13.32
N THR A 4 -19.17 18.47 -14.09
CA THR A 4 -19.04 17.08 -13.63
C THR A 4 -17.96 17.02 -12.54
N ARG A 5 -18.30 16.48 -11.36
CA ARG A 5 -17.35 16.37 -10.24
C ARG A 5 -16.26 15.35 -10.57
N ARG A 6 -14.99 15.79 -10.63
CA ARG A 6 -13.81 14.93 -10.73
C ARG A 6 -13.31 14.53 -9.34
N ARG A 7 -12.84 13.29 -9.19
CA ARG A 7 -12.01 12.85 -8.07
C ARG A 7 -10.54 12.88 -8.47
N PHE A 8 -9.70 13.52 -7.66
CA PHE A 8 -8.25 13.50 -7.80
C PHE A 8 -7.68 12.44 -6.87
N LEU A 9 -7.52 11.23 -7.37
CA LEU A 9 -6.89 10.18 -6.59
C LEU A 9 -5.36 10.31 -6.70
N PRO A 10 -4.62 10.08 -5.60
CA PRO A 10 -3.19 9.82 -5.73
C PRO A 10 -3.00 8.60 -6.63
N ASN A 11 -1.84 8.50 -7.30
CA ASN A 11 -1.49 7.42 -8.24
C ASN A 11 -1.49 6.03 -7.54
N LEU A 12 -2.68 5.49 -7.29
CA LEU A 12 -2.95 4.28 -6.54
C LEU A 12 -2.91 3.10 -7.49
N GLN A 13 -2.05 2.13 -7.17
CA GLN A 13 -1.83 0.93 -7.97
C GLN A 13 -1.77 -0.30 -7.08
N HIS A 14 -2.15 -1.45 -7.63
CA HIS A 14 -2.03 -2.73 -6.94
C HIS A 14 -0.64 -3.32 -7.20
N HIS A 15 0.10 -3.55 -6.12
CA HIS A 15 1.43 -4.13 -6.15
C HIS A 15 1.48 -5.36 -5.23
N ARG A 16 2.32 -6.34 -5.60
CA ARG A 16 2.53 -7.56 -4.82
C ARG A 16 3.91 -7.51 -4.19
N PHE A 17 3.98 -7.79 -2.90
CA PHE A 17 5.22 -7.89 -2.15
C PHE A 17 5.39 -9.30 -1.64
N TRP A 18 6.60 -9.81 -1.71
CA TRP A 18 6.97 -11.05 -1.04
C TRP A 18 7.23 -10.76 0.43
N VAL A 19 6.66 -11.58 1.31
CA VAL A 19 6.83 -11.46 2.77
C VAL A 19 7.52 -12.73 3.24
N GLU A 20 8.79 -12.59 3.62
CA GLU A 20 9.61 -13.72 4.09
C GLU A 20 9.03 -14.34 5.35
N SER A 21 8.53 -13.52 6.28
CA SER A 21 7.96 -13.96 7.57
C SER A 21 6.76 -14.91 7.42
N GLU A 22 6.04 -14.84 6.32
CA GLU A 22 4.82 -15.63 6.05
C GLU A 22 4.94 -16.50 4.81
N ASN A 23 6.12 -16.48 4.16
CA ASN A 23 6.45 -17.16 2.92
C ASN A 23 5.34 -17.02 1.84
N ARG A 24 4.77 -15.81 1.71
CA ARG A 24 3.63 -15.54 0.83
C ARG A 24 3.69 -14.18 0.16
N PHE A 25 2.98 -14.06 -0.97
CA PHE A 25 2.74 -12.77 -1.62
C PHE A 25 1.55 -12.04 -0.99
N VAL A 26 1.78 -10.80 -0.58
CA VAL A 26 0.72 -9.89 -0.10
C VAL A 26 0.45 -8.82 -1.15
N ARG A 27 -0.81 -8.61 -1.50
CA ARG A 27 -1.22 -7.60 -2.49
C ARG A 27 -1.71 -6.35 -1.79
N LEU A 28 -1.00 -5.24 -1.96
CA LEU A 28 -1.34 -3.94 -1.38
C LEU A 28 -1.73 -2.94 -2.46
N ARG A 29 -2.69 -2.07 -2.14
CA ARG A 29 -3.04 -0.91 -2.98
C ARG A 29 -2.30 0.31 -2.46
N LEU A 30 -1.28 0.73 -3.18
CA LEU A 30 -0.33 1.76 -2.72
C LEU A 30 -0.12 2.84 -3.76
N SER A 31 0.35 4.00 -3.31
CA SER A 31 0.89 5.03 -4.19
C SER A 31 2.40 4.87 -4.37
N ALA A 32 2.97 5.54 -5.37
CA ALA A 32 4.42 5.57 -5.57
C ALA A 32 5.21 6.06 -4.34
N LYS A 33 4.62 6.95 -3.53
CA LYS A 33 5.22 7.37 -2.24
C LYS A 33 5.19 6.23 -1.22
N GLY A 34 4.11 5.46 -1.17
CA GLY A 34 3.99 4.27 -0.30
C GLY A 34 5.03 3.21 -0.64
N MET A 35 5.28 2.97 -1.94
CA MET A 35 6.32 2.05 -2.41
C MET A 35 7.71 2.46 -1.89
N ARG A 36 8.09 3.74 -2.04
CA ARG A 36 9.37 4.26 -1.50
C ARG A 36 9.52 4.11 0.01
N ILE A 37 8.42 4.19 0.76
CA ILE A 37 8.45 4.01 2.22
C ILE A 37 8.72 2.54 2.57
N ILE A 38 8.09 1.61 1.85
CA ILE A 38 8.34 0.17 2.00
C ILE A 38 9.79 -0.17 1.66
N ASP A 39 10.31 0.36 0.55
CA ASP A 39 11.70 0.11 0.15
C ASP A 39 12.70 0.63 1.19
N LYS A 40 12.39 1.76 1.84
CA LYS A 40 13.27 2.37 2.85
C LYS A 40 13.20 1.69 4.22
N ARG A 41 12.02 1.23 4.64
CA ARG A 41 11.78 0.72 6.01
C ARG A 41 11.71 -0.80 6.09
N GLY A 42 11.52 -1.49 4.97
CA GLY A 42 11.21 -2.91 4.90
C GLY A 42 9.71 -3.20 4.99
N ILE A 43 9.29 -4.32 4.40
CA ILE A 43 7.88 -4.73 4.32
C ILE A 43 7.32 -5.20 5.68
N ASP A 44 8.12 -5.90 6.48
CA ASP A 44 7.67 -6.46 7.77
C ASP A 44 7.29 -5.38 8.78
N VAL A 45 8.08 -4.30 8.86
CA VAL A 45 7.80 -3.15 9.74
C VAL A 45 6.49 -2.48 9.34
N VAL A 46 6.31 -2.25 8.03
CA VAL A 46 5.10 -1.62 7.50
C VAL A 46 3.87 -2.50 7.73
N LEU A 47 3.98 -3.82 7.56
CA LEU A 47 2.90 -4.75 7.84
C LEU A 47 2.51 -4.79 9.32
N SER A 48 3.49 -4.72 10.22
CA SER A 48 3.23 -4.63 11.67
C SER A 48 2.47 -3.34 12.02
N GLU A 49 2.88 -2.21 11.46
CA GLU A 49 2.16 -0.93 11.62
C GLU A 49 0.74 -0.97 11.03
N LEU A 50 0.57 -1.59 9.86
CA LEU A 50 -0.74 -1.74 9.23
C LEU A 50 -1.68 -2.62 10.07
N ARG A 51 -1.16 -3.70 10.66
CA ARG A 51 -1.90 -4.57 11.59
C ARG A 51 -2.26 -3.83 12.87
N ALA A 52 -1.33 -3.07 13.44
CA ALA A 52 -1.59 -2.25 14.62
C ALA A 52 -2.67 -1.18 14.36
N ARG A 53 -2.73 -0.67 13.13
CA ARG A 53 -3.78 0.26 12.68
C ARG A 53 -5.12 -0.43 12.39
N GLY A 54 -5.19 -1.76 12.42
CA GLY A 54 -6.40 -2.53 12.17
C GLY A 54 -6.82 -2.61 10.71
N GLU A 55 -5.92 -2.30 9.77
CA GLU A 55 -6.22 -2.45 8.34
C GLU A 55 -6.11 -3.93 7.93
N LYS A 56 -7.10 -4.40 7.15
CA LYS A 56 -7.10 -5.77 6.63
C LYS A 56 -6.03 -5.89 5.54
N VAL A 57 -5.04 -6.74 5.81
CA VAL A 57 -3.91 -7.06 4.92
C VAL A 57 -4.13 -8.42 4.25
#